data_AF-A0A3D3PBI1-F1
#
_entry.id   AF-A0A3D3PBI1-F1
#
_cell.length_a   1.000
_cell.length_b   1.000
_cell.length_c   1.000
_cell.angle_alpha   90.00
_cell.angle_beta   90.00
_cell.angle_gamma   90.00
#
_symmetry.space_group_name_H-M   'P 1'
#
loop_
_entity.id
_entity.type
_entity.pdbx_description
1 polymer ?
#
loop_
_entity_poly.entity_id
_entity_poly.type
_entity_poly.pdbx_seq_one_letter_code
_entity_poly.pdbx_strand_id
1 'polypeptide(L)'
;LNFLVSDGRNINLIQDAKVTWRGSIDGGGIIQIVNRAEKENSFLLLTAESVYSFSADNKRLEKIYQGQELTAFDTDNLGNRLIIGSKKGYIVYDLKGGKQLGSLHEKLPWTEITAVKVLGDKYWFGTTKGAFAVNKNDQIDYYSSERWLPDDYVFQITPGKDGEVLVLTKAGIGEICFKKMSLQEKADFYEQQVRSRHIRNGFNASLVRMEKGNLSTGYMSDSDNDGLWTSLYLASQAFRYSTTAEPEALNNCIESLDAIERLYTINPVPGFPARSFERTGHIDELSDSERWQKSPDPEWVWKSTTSSDEVIGHIFA
;
A
#
# COMPACT_ATOMS: atom_id res chain seq x y z
N LEU A 1 22.49 11.39 -31.76
CA LEU A 1 22.13 10.72 -30.48
C LEU A 1 23.39 10.10 -29.90
N ASN A 2 23.66 10.34 -28.63
CA ASN A 2 24.82 9.78 -27.93
C ASN A 2 24.36 8.67 -27.00
N PHE A 3 24.99 7.50 -27.08
CA PHE A 3 24.70 6.36 -26.22
C PHE A 3 25.93 6.00 -25.41
N LEU A 4 25.77 5.92 -24.09
CA LEU A 4 26.79 5.36 -23.21
C LEU A 4 26.36 3.94 -22.83
N VAL A 5 27.11 2.95 -23.28
CA VAL A 5 26.81 1.54 -23.05
C VAL A 5 27.92 0.88 -22.23
N SER A 6 27.55 -0.10 -21.42
CA SER A 6 28.47 -0.82 -20.56
C SER A 6 28.20 -2.32 -20.58
N ASP A 7 29.26 -3.11 -20.46
CA ASP A 7 29.21 -4.56 -20.23
C ASP A 7 29.31 -4.92 -18.74
N GLY A 8 29.21 -3.92 -17.86
CA GLY A 8 29.39 -4.03 -16.42
C GLY A 8 30.78 -3.60 -15.95
N ARG A 9 31.80 -3.45 -16.81
CA ARG A 9 33.13 -2.95 -16.44
C ARG A 9 33.65 -1.90 -17.40
N ASN A 10 33.55 -2.19 -18.69
CA ASN A 10 33.97 -1.32 -19.77
C ASN A 10 32.82 -0.40 -20.16
N ILE A 11 33.16 0.81 -20.55
CA ILE A 11 32.22 1.84 -21.00
C ILE A 11 32.60 2.23 -22.42
N ASN A 12 31.61 2.22 -23.31
CA ASN A 12 31.76 2.67 -24.69
C ASN A 12 30.79 3.82 -24.96
N LEU A 13 31.31 4.93 -25.48
CA LEU A 13 30.50 6.00 -26.04
C LEU A 13 30.28 5.70 -27.53
N ILE A 14 29.02 5.62 -27.94
CA ILE A 14 28.61 5.42 -29.32
C ILE A 14 27.97 6.70 -29.84
N GLN A 15 28.51 7.22 -30.94
CA GLN A 15 28.01 8.38 -31.67
C GLN A 15 28.01 8.05 -33.15
N ASP A 16 26.93 8.36 -33.86
CA ASP A 16 26.77 8.09 -35.29
C ASP A 16 27.15 6.64 -35.69
N ALA A 17 26.64 5.69 -34.91
CA ALA A 17 26.88 4.24 -35.05
C ALA A 17 28.36 3.81 -34.95
N LYS A 18 29.24 4.64 -34.39
CA LYS A 18 30.67 4.33 -34.17
C LYS A 18 31.03 4.48 -32.70
N VAL A 19 31.97 3.65 -32.23
CA VAL A 19 32.57 3.82 -30.91
C VAL A 19 33.59 4.96 -30.98
N THR A 20 33.31 6.07 -30.31
CA THR A 20 34.15 7.28 -30.34
C THR A 20 35.01 7.47 -29.09
N TRP A 21 34.74 6.72 -28.04
CA TRP A 21 35.53 6.66 -26.81
C TRP A 21 35.33 5.33 -26.09
N ARG A 22 36.38 4.87 -25.42
CA ARG A 22 36.38 3.69 -24.54
C ARG A 22 37.00 4.08 -23.21
N GLY A 23 36.44 3.56 -22.12
CA GLY A 23 37.03 3.66 -20.80
C GLY A 23 36.56 2.53 -19.91
N SER A 24 37.00 2.58 -18.65
CA SER A 24 36.65 1.60 -17.64
C SER A 24 36.52 2.29 -16.29
N ILE A 25 35.80 1.66 -15.37
CA ILE A 25 35.78 2.03 -13.96
C ILE A 25 36.50 0.94 -13.18
N ASP A 26 37.45 1.34 -12.35
CA ASP A 26 38.14 0.45 -11.41
C ASP A 26 37.25 0.20 -10.18
N GLY A 27 37.12 -1.06 -9.77
CA GLY A 27 36.39 -1.45 -8.56
C GLY A 27 34.87 -1.48 -8.73
N GLY A 28 34.30 -2.69 -8.59
CA GLY A 28 32.86 -2.94 -8.66
C GLY A 28 32.27 -2.85 -10.07
N GLY A 29 31.32 -3.72 -10.40
CA GLY A 29 30.60 -3.62 -11.67
C GLY A 29 29.72 -2.37 -11.72
N ILE A 30 29.49 -1.85 -12.93
CA ILE A 30 28.52 -0.78 -13.18
C ILE A 30 27.12 -1.36 -12.99
N ILE A 31 26.40 -0.80 -12.02
CA ILE A 31 25.05 -1.24 -11.62
C ILE A 31 23.99 -0.53 -12.46
N GLN A 32 24.17 0.77 -12.70
CA GLN A 32 23.17 1.59 -13.36
C GLN A 32 23.83 2.76 -14.11
N ILE A 33 23.22 3.17 -15.24
CA ILE A 33 23.59 4.37 -16.00
C ILE A 33 22.33 5.19 -16.26
N VAL A 34 22.38 6.50 -15.97
CA VAL A 34 21.27 7.44 -16.19
C VAL A 34 21.78 8.65 -16.97
N ASN A 35 21.01 9.12 -17.95
CA ASN A 35 21.28 10.36 -18.66
C ASN A 35 20.76 11.56 -17.83
N ARG A 36 21.54 12.63 -17.72
CA ARG A 36 21.10 13.86 -17.05
C ARG A 36 20.21 14.68 -17.98
N ALA A 37 18.91 14.72 -17.68
CA ALA A 37 17.95 15.46 -18.48
C ALA A 37 18.31 16.94 -18.70
N GLU A 38 18.92 17.60 -17.70
CA GLU A 38 19.28 19.02 -17.79
C GLU A 38 20.58 19.31 -18.55
N LYS A 39 21.40 18.30 -18.84
CA LYS A 39 22.68 18.48 -19.50
C LYS A 39 22.83 17.42 -20.58
N GLU A 40 22.50 17.83 -21.82
CA GLU A 40 22.75 17.02 -23.01
C GLU A 40 24.17 16.44 -22.93
N ASN A 41 24.33 15.21 -23.38
CA ASN A 41 25.62 14.53 -23.45
C ASN A 41 26.28 14.24 -22.09
N SER A 42 25.52 14.30 -20.98
CA SER A 42 26.03 13.95 -19.65
C SER A 42 25.33 12.72 -19.07
N PHE A 43 26.12 11.81 -18.53
CA PHE A 43 25.67 10.55 -17.95
C PHE A 43 26.17 10.43 -16.52
N LEU A 44 25.37 9.82 -15.67
CA LEU A 44 25.76 9.38 -14.34
C LEU A 44 25.86 7.85 -14.34
N LEU A 45 26.88 7.32 -13.68
CA LEU A 45 27.12 5.89 -13.56
C LEU A 45 27.25 5.52 -12.09
N LEU A 46 26.59 4.44 -11.69
CA LEU A 46 26.62 3.90 -10.34
C LEU A 46 27.43 2.61 -10.29
N THR A 47 28.32 2.49 -9.31
CA THR A 47 28.88 1.21 -8.85
C THR A 47 28.52 1.01 -7.38
N ALA A 48 28.83 -0.16 -6.81
CA ALA A 48 28.57 -0.44 -5.40
C ALA A 48 29.33 0.49 -4.43
N GLU A 49 30.34 1.21 -4.91
CA GLU A 49 31.26 2.00 -4.07
C GLU A 49 31.32 3.47 -4.50
N SER A 50 30.80 3.85 -5.66
CA SER A 50 30.98 5.20 -6.19
C SER A 50 29.90 5.61 -7.18
N VAL A 51 29.73 6.92 -7.34
CA VAL A 51 29.03 7.52 -8.47
C VAL A 51 30.04 8.29 -9.32
N TYR A 52 29.93 8.12 -10.64
CA TYR A 52 30.72 8.81 -11.64
C TYR A 52 29.84 9.69 -12.51
N SER A 53 30.39 10.81 -12.96
CA SER A 53 29.83 11.67 -14.01
C SER A 53 30.68 11.53 -15.25
N PHE A 54 30.04 11.28 -16.39
CA PHE A 54 30.65 11.27 -17.71
C PHE A 54 30.09 12.40 -18.58
N SER A 55 30.95 13.09 -19.33
CA SER A 55 30.54 14.03 -20.36
C SER A 55 31.08 13.58 -21.71
N ALA A 56 30.18 13.43 -22.69
CA ALA A 56 30.56 13.02 -24.04
C ALA A 56 31.24 14.14 -24.84
N ASP A 57 31.02 15.41 -24.46
CA ASP A 57 31.61 16.57 -25.14
C ASP A 57 33.13 16.63 -24.97
N ASN A 58 33.60 16.41 -23.74
CA ASN A 58 35.03 16.42 -23.40
C ASN A 58 35.60 15.02 -23.13
N LYS A 59 34.76 13.97 -23.24
CA LYS A 59 35.11 12.56 -23.02
C LYS A 59 35.75 12.32 -21.65
N ARG A 60 35.30 13.05 -20.63
CA ARG A 60 35.85 12.99 -19.27
C ARG A 60 34.92 12.20 -18.36
N LEU A 61 35.50 11.23 -17.65
CA LEU A 61 34.86 10.43 -16.60
C LEU A 61 35.44 10.85 -15.25
N GLU A 62 34.60 11.25 -14.32
CA GLU A 62 35.02 11.76 -13.01
C GLU A 62 34.22 11.09 -11.90
N LYS A 63 34.89 10.64 -10.84
CA LYS A 63 34.22 10.22 -9.62
C LYS A 63 33.68 11.45 -8.90
N ILE A 64 32.38 11.47 -8.62
CA ILE A 64 31.72 12.60 -7.94
C ILE A 64 31.29 12.25 -6.50
N TYR A 65 31.11 10.97 -6.22
CA TYR A 65 30.75 10.49 -4.88
C TYR A 65 31.42 9.15 -4.58
N GLN A 66 31.87 8.98 -3.34
CA GLN A 66 32.40 7.74 -2.79
C GLN A 66 31.46 7.28 -1.67
N GLY A 67 31.00 6.04 -1.75
CA GLY A 67 30.12 5.41 -0.78
C GLY A 67 30.45 3.94 -0.59
N GLN A 68 29.51 3.20 -0.01
CA GLN A 68 29.61 1.76 0.19
C GLN A 68 28.22 1.12 0.04
N GLU A 69 28.18 -0.09 -0.50
CA GLU A 69 26.96 -0.90 -0.66
C GLU A 69 25.83 -0.16 -1.39
N LEU A 70 26.18 0.69 -2.37
CA LEU A 70 25.21 1.42 -3.19
C LEU A 70 24.50 0.45 -4.15
N THR A 71 23.21 0.67 -4.38
CA THR A 71 22.35 -0.31 -5.08
C THR A 71 21.55 0.28 -6.22
N ALA A 72 21.08 1.52 -6.10
CA ALA A 72 20.29 2.18 -7.13
C ALA A 72 20.35 3.70 -6.96
N PHE A 73 20.02 4.44 -8.00
CA PHE A 73 19.90 5.90 -7.94
C PHE A 73 18.88 6.45 -8.95
N ASP A 74 18.40 7.65 -8.71
CA ASP A 74 17.67 8.43 -9.71
C ASP A 74 17.85 9.93 -9.48
N THR A 75 17.64 10.72 -10.53
CA THR A 75 17.83 12.17 -10.50
C THR A 75 16.53 12.91 -10.19
N ASP A 76 16.57 13.78 -9.19
CA ASP A 76 15.59 14.83 -9.01
C ASP A 76 16.07 16.07 -9.77
N ASN A 77 15.57 16.22 -11.00
CA ASN A 77 15.98 17.31 -11.89
C ASN A 77 15.59 18.68 -11.33
N LEU A 78 14.38 18.82 -10.79
CA LEU A 78 13.89 20.09 -10.24
C LEU A 78 14.77 20.58 -9.07
N GLY A 79 15.21 19.66 -8.22
CA GLY A 79 16.13 19.95 -7.12
C GLY A 79 17.61 20.00 -7.51
N ASN A 80 17.97 19.59 -8.74
CA ASN A 80 19.32 19.23 -9.17
C ASN A 80 20.04 18.33 -8.15
N ARG A 81 19.33 17.28 -7.72
CA ARG A 81 19.78 16.31 -6.72
C ARG A 81 19.89 14.93 -7.32
N LEU A 82 20.73 14.12 -6.72
CA LEU A 82 20.83 12.69 -6.97
C LEU A 82 20.41 11.95 -5.71
N ILE A 83 19.40 11.09 -5.83
CA ILE A 83 18.92 10.24 -4.74
C ILE A 83 19.61 8.90 -4.91
N ILE A 84 20.42 8.49 -3.92
CA ILE A 84 21.26 7.28 -4.01
C ILE A 84 20.83 6.32 -2.91
N GLY A 85 20.32 5.15 -3.30
CA GLY A 85 19.99 4.05 -2.42
C GLY A 85 21.20 3.16 -2.14
N SER A 86 21.20 2.56 -0.96
CA SER A 86 22.19 1.60 -0.50
C SER A 86 21.50 0.48 0.29
N LYS A 87 22.28 -0.51 0.74
CA LYS A 87 21.79 -1.53 1.67
C LYS A 87 21.43 -1.00 3.07
N LYS A 88 21.80 0.24 3.40
CA LYS A 88 21.62 0.86 4.73
C LYS A 88 20.66 2.04 4.73
N GLY A 89 19.94 2.26 3.63
CA GLY A 89 19.08 3.42 3.42
C GLY A 89 19.56 4.27 2.25
N TYR A 90 19.15 5.54 2.19
CA TYR A 90 19.49 6.43 1.07
C TYR A 90 20.17 7.71 1.51
N ILE A 91 20.84 8.35 0.56
CA ILE A 91 21.39 9.70 0.70
C ILE A 91 20.85 10.61 -0.40
N VAL A 92 20.92 11.91 -0.14
CA VAL A 92 20.66 12.95 -1.14
C VAL A 92 21.98 13.66 -1.44
N TYR A 93 22.36 13.72 -2.71
CA TYR A 93 23.58 14.39 -3.16
C TYR A 93 23.24 15.60 -4.02
N ASP A 94 23.78 16.76 -3.68
CA ASP A 94 23.62 18.01 -4.43
C ASP A 94 24.56 18.01 -5.64
N LEU A 95 24.00 17.88 -6.84
CA LEU A 95 24.77 17.87 -8.09
C LEU A 95 25.33 19.25 -8.45
N LYS A 96 24.82 20.34 -7.87
CA LYS A 96 25.34 21.69 -8.07
C LYS A 96 26.52 21.96 -7.13
N GLY A 97 26.32 21.69 -5.84
CA GLY A 97 27.30 21.94 -4.79
C GLY A 97 28.38 20.87 -4.66
N GLY A 98 28.17 19.68 -5.26
CA GLY A 98 29.13 18.58 -5.23
C GLY A 98 29.29 17.95 -3.85
N LYS A 99 28.22 17.89 -3.06
CA LYS A 99 28.26 17.40 -1.68
C LYS A 99 27.00 16.63 -1.29
N GLN A 100 27.14 15.72 -0.34
CA GLN A 100 26.00 15.10 0.31
C GLN A 100 25.22 16.13 1.14
N LEU A 101 23.89 16.06 1.08
CA LEU A 101 22.98 16.83 1.89
C LEU A 101 22.51 15.97 3.07
N GLY A 102 22.80 16.43 4.29
CA GLY A 102 22.41 15.72 5.51
C GLY A 102 23.16 14.41 5.73
N SER A 103 22.67 13.62 6.67
CA SER A 103 23.17 12.29 6.99
C SER A 103 22.52 11.20 6.12
N LEU A 104 22.99 9.97 6.27
CA LEU A 104 22.27 8.80 5.76
C LEU A 104 20.85 8.75 6.34
N HIS A 105 19.85 8.52 5.48
CA HIS A 105 18.48 8.30 5.90
C HIS A 105 18.28 6.81 6.19
N GLU A 106 18.28 6.44 7.48
CA GLU A 106 18.17 5.05 7.95
C GLU A 106 16.86 4.74 8.70
N LYS A 107 16.12 5.77 9.13
CA LYS A 107 14.81 5.64 9.79
C LYS A 107 13.70 5.39 8.77
N LEU A 108 13.74 4.21 8.16
CA LEU A 108 12.90 3.81 7.04
C LEU A 108 12.11 2.55 7.40
N PRO A 109 10.99 2.25 6.70
CA PRO A 109 10.29 0.97 6.87
C PRO A 109 11.21 -0.24 6.61
N TRP A 110 12.12 -0.11 5.63
CA TRP A 110 13.17 -1.06 5.36
C TRP A 110 14.37 -0.38 4.68
N THR A 111 15.60 -0.75 5.08
CA THR A 111 16.83 -0.05 4.65
C THR A 111 17.53 -0.69 3.46
N GLU A 112 17.28 -1.96 3.17
CA GLU A 112 17.90 -2.65 2.03
C GLU A 112 17.23 -2.24 0.71
N ILE A 113 17.64 -1.08 0.18
CA ILE A 113 17.08 -0.52 -1.05
C ILE A 113 17.58 -1.29 -2.26
N THR A 114 16.68 -1.60 -3.18
CA THR A 114 16.94 -2.30 -4.44
C THR A 114 16.64 -1.44 -5.67
N ALA A 115 15.76 -0.45 -5.53
CA ALA A 115 15.41 0.47 -6.62
C ALA A 115 15.18 1.89 -6.07
N VAL A 116 15.50 2.89 -6.87
CA VAL A 116 15.19 4.30 -6.60
C VAL A 116 14.52 4.88 -7.84
N LYS A 117 13.43 5.62 -7.64
CA LYS A 117 12.75 6.35 -8.71
C LYS A 117 12.22 7.68 -8.20
N VAL A 118 12.52 8.78 -8.88
CA VAL A 118 11.93 10.09 -8.56
C VAL A 118 10.68 10.27 -9.44
N LEU A 119 9.51 10.37 -8.81
CA LEU A 119 8.21 10.52 -9.48
C LEU A 119 7.47 11.74 -8.91
N GLY A 120 7.40 12.82 -9.70
CA GLY A 120 6.80 14.07 -9.25
C GLY A 120 7.56 14.65 -8.06
N ASP A 121 6.87 14.85 -6.94
CA ASP A 121 7.42 15.36 -5.68
C ASP A 121 7.78 14.27 -4.66
N LYS A 122 7.72 12.99 -5.06
CA LYS A 122 8.03 11.84 -4.22
C LYS A 122 9.28 11.10 -4.69
N TYR A 123 10.08 10.67 -3.73
CA TYR A 123 11.17 9.73 -3.95
C TYR A 123 10.67 8.33 -3.60
N TRP A 124 10.60 7.46 -4.60
CA TRP A 124 10.17 6.08 -4.48
C TRP A 124 11.36 5.14 -4.33
N PHE A 125 11.19 4.17 -3.45
CA PHE A 125 12.20 3.20 -3.08
C PHE A 125 11.61 1.80 -3.13
N GLY A 126 12.20 0.94 -3.94
CA GLY A 126 12.00 -0.51 -3.87
C GLY A 126 12.97 -1.09 -2.85
N THR A 127 12.55 -2.12 -2.12
CA THR A 127 13.39 -2.77 -1.12
C THR A 127 13.26 -4.30 -1.19
N THR A 128 14.01 -5.00 -0.33
CA THR A 128 13.82 -6.45 -0.12
C THR A 128 12.56 -6.79 0.70
N LYS A 129 11.88 -5.78 1.27
CA LYS A 129 10.63 -5.87 2.04
C LYS A 129 9.67 -4.73 1.69
N GLY A 130 9.07 -4.80 0.51
CA GLY A 130 8.08 -3.86 0.00
C GLY A 130 8.68 -2.64 -0.70
N ALA A 131 7.83 -1.66 -0.97
CA ALA A 131 8.21 -0.35 -1.51
C ALA A 131 7.78 0.76 -0.55
N PHE A 132 8.48 1.88 -0.54
CA PHE A 132 8.02 3.08 0.14
C PHE A 132 8.27 4.34 -0.69
N ALA A 133 7.48 5.38 -0.42
CA ALA A 133 7.62 6.68 -1.04
C ALA A 133 7.80 7.75 0.04
N VAL A 134 8.79 8.61 -0.12
CA VAL A 134 9.05 9.75 0.77
C VAL A 134 8.64 11.02 0.05
N ASN A 135 7.78 11.83 0.67
CA ASN A 135 7.41 13.14 0.13
C ASN A 135 8.32 14.26 0.68
N LYS A 136 8.13 15.48 0.19
CA LYS A 136 8.88 16.68 0.61
C LYS A 136 8.80 17.05 2.10
N ASN A 137 7.84 16.49 2.84
CA ASN A 137 7.64 16.72 4.28
C ASN A 137 8.16 15.53 5.12
N ASP A 138 8.98 14.65 4.53
CA ASP A 138 9.50 13.43 5.14
C ASP A 138 8.41 12.44 5.59
N GLN A 139 7.18 12.57 5.10
CA GLN A 139 6.14 11.56 5.30
C GLN A 139 6.41 10.36 4.40
N ILE A 140 6.25 9.17 4.98
CA ILE A 140 6.51 7.89 4.31
C ILE A 140 5.20 7.15 4.09
N ASP A 141 4.91 6.86 2.82
CA ASP A 141 3.90 5.87 2.43
C ASP A 141 4.60 4.52 2.24
N TYR A 142 4.09 3.44 2.85
CA TYR A 142 4.69 2.11 2.77
C TYR A 142 3.70 1.09 2.18
N TYR A 143 4.21 0.30 1.24
CA TYR A 143 3.46 -0.64 0.41
C TYR A 143 4.10 -2.03 0.54
N SER A 144 3.45 -2.94 1.25
CA SER A 144 3.92 -4.32 1.41
C SER A 144 2.79 -5.34 1.39
N SER A 145 3.19 -6.58 1.13
CA SER A 145 2.35 -7.78 1.09
C SER A 145 1.28 -7.73 0.01
N GLU A 146 0.53 -8.82 -0.16
CA GLU A 146 -0.47 -8.99 -1.23
C GLU A 146 -1.62 -7.96 -1.21
N ARG A 147 -1.69 -7.11 -0.17
CA ARG A 147 -2.56 -5.92 -0.17
C ARG A 147 -2.14 -4.88 -1.21
N TRP A 148 -0.84 -4.76 -1.46
CA TRP A 148 -0.26 -3.72 -2.31
C TRP A 148 0.63 -4.28 -3.42
N LEU A 149 1.37 -5.35 -3.14
CA LEU A 149 2.39 -5.90 -4.03
C LEU A 149 2.24 -7.41 -4.18
N PRO A 150 2.43 -7.97 -5.39
CA PRO A 150 2.42 -9.43 -5.59
C PRO A 150 3.50 -10.18 -4.79
N ASP A 151 4.63 -9.52 -4.51
CA ASP A 151 5.72 -10.02 -3.65
C ASP A 151 6.45 -8.82 -3.04
N ASP A 152 7.02 -9.00 -1.85
CA ASP A 152 7.71 -7.92 -1.15
C ASP A 152 9.09 -7.58 -1.75
N TYR A 153 9.74 -8.48 -2.46
CA TYR A 153 11.03 -8.19 -3.05
C TYR A 153 10.85 -7.38 -4.34
N VAL A 154 11.19 -6.09 -4.28
CA VAL A 154 11.07 -5.17 -5.42
C VAL A 154 12.36 -5.16 -6.22
N PHE A 155 12.26 -5.29 -7.54
CA PHE A 155 13.38 -5.15 -8.47
C PHE A 155 13.48 -3.76 -9.07
N GLN A 156 12.33 -3.17 -9.43
CA GLN A 156 12.30 -1.92 -10.18
C GLN A 156 10.97 -1.18 -9.95
N ILE A 157 11.04 0.15 -10.02
CA ILE A 157 9.87 1.03 -9.99
C ILE A 157 9.90 1.89 -11.26
N THR A 158 8.76 2.06 -11.91
CA THR A 158 8.59 2.93 -13.10
C THR A 158 7.24 3.63 -13.04
N PRO A 159 7.10 4.84 -13.64
CA PRO A 159 5.78 5.44 -13.78
C PRO A 159 4.85 4.55 -14.63
N GLY A 160 3.59 4.47 -14.22
CA GLY A 160 2.47 3.95 -15.01
C GLY A 160 1.72 5.07 -15.72
N LYS A 161 0.46 4.83 -16.12
CA LYS A 161 -0.39 5.85 -16.73
C LYS A 161 -1.03 6.69 -15.63
N ASP A 162 -1.44 7.91 -15.96
CA ASP A 162 -2.27 8.74 -15.05
C ASP A 162 -1.74 8.89 -13.60
N GLY A 163 -0.42 8.84 -13.41
CA GLY A 163 0.21 8.95 -12.08
C GLY A 163 0.32 7.64 -11.29
N GLU A 164 -0.03 6.50 -11.89
CA GLU A 164 0.21 5.16 -11.35
C GLU A 164 1.70 4.88 -11.16
N VAL A 165 1.99 3.92 -10.29
CA VAL A 165 3.34 3.43 -10.07
C VAL A 165 3.36 1.92 -10.31
N LEU A 166 4.18 1.50 -11.27
CA LEU A 166 4.40 0.10 -11.59
C LEU A 166 5.62 -0.39 -10.82
N VAL A 167 5.44 -1.48 -10.06
CA VAL A 167 6.45 -2.08 -9.19
C VAL A 167 6.71 -3.50 -9.65
N LEU A 168 7.90 -3.76 -10.21
CA LEU A 168 8.32 -5.10 -10.58
C LEU A 168 8.80 -5.85 -9.34
N THR A 169 8.22 -7.02 -9.07
CA THR A 169 8.54 -7.89 -7.93
C THR A 169 8.88 -9.31 -8.39
N LYS A 170 9.20 -10.23 -7.46
CA LYS A 170 9.42 -11.66 -7.80
C LYS A 170 8.20 -12.37 -8.35
N ALA A 171 6.99 -11.94 -7.99
CA ALA A 171 5.75 -12.58 -8.40
C ALA A 171 5.02 -11.87 -9.55
N GLY A 172 5.63 -10.83 -10.15
CA GLY A 172 5.05 -10.10 -11.28
C GLY A 172 5.13 -8.59 -11.10
N ILE A 173 4.25 -7.86 -11.78
CA ILE A 173 4.18 -6.39 -11.68
C ILE A 173 2.97 -6.04 -10.81
N GLY A 174 3.20 -5.31 -9.73
CA GLY A 174 2.16 -4.63 -8.95
C GLY A 174 1.91 -3.23 -9.52
N GLU A 175 0.66 -2.79 -9.46
CA GLU A 175 0.23 -1.48 -9.91
C GLU A 175 -0.38 -0.72 -8.74
N ILE A 176 0.22 0.41 -8.37
CA ILE A 176 -0.30 1.30 -7.32
C ILE A 176 -1.02 2.46 -8.00
N CYS A 177 -2.35 2.46 -7.89
CA CYS A 177 -3.22 3.48 -8.48
C CYS A 177 -3.62 4.55 -7.47
N PHE A 178 -3.71 5.80 -7.92
CA PHE A 178 -4.16 6.93 -7.10
C PHE A 178 -5.46 7.50 -7.66
N LYS A 179 -6.59 7.14 -7.04
CA LYS A 179 -7.91 7.62 -7.45
C LYS A 179 -8.31 8.85 -6.64
N LYS A 180 -8.46 9.99 -7.32
CA LYS A 180 -9.09 11.18 -6.73
C LYS A 180 -10.59 10.92 -6.54
N MET A 181 -11.09 11.16 -5.33
CA MET A 181 -12.50 11.02 -4.96
C MET A 181 -12.92 12.23 -4.14
N SER A 182 -14.16 12.68 -4.32
CA SER A 182 -14.90 13.46 -3.33
C SER A 182 -15.20 12.61 -2.09
N LEU A 183 -15.57 13.26 -0.98
CA LEU A 183 -15.97 12.55 0.23
C LEU A 183 -17.21 11.67 -0.03
N GLN A 184 -18.14 12.13 -0.87
CA GLN A 184 -19.31 11.36 -1.27
C GLN A 184 -18.94 10.10 -2.06
N GLU A 185 -18.13 10.23 -3.13
CA GLU A 185 -17.69 9.06 -3.91
C GLU A 185 -16.93 8.03 -3.07
N LYS A 186 -16.15 8.50 -2.08
CA LYS A 186 -15.46 7.62 -1.14
C LYS A 186 -16.44 6.92 -0.19
N ALA A 187 -17.45 7.63 0.30
CA ALA A 187 -18.51 7.04 1.12
C ALA A 187 -19.28 5.96 0.33
N ASP A 188 -19.71 6.28 -0.88
CA ASP A 188 -20.44 5.36 -1.77
C ASP A 188 -19.64 4.10 -2.08
N PHE A 189 -18.32 4.23 -2.28
CA PHE A 189 -17.43 3.08 -2.50
C PHE A 189 -17.45 2.11 -1.31
N TYR A 190 -17.32 2.60 -0.08
CA TYR A 190 -17.36 1.74 1.11
C TYR A 190 -18.76 1.23 1.40
N GLU A 191 -19.79 2.04 1.16
CA GLU A 191 -21.19 1.65 1.29
C GLU A 191 -21.50 0.46 0.37
N GLN A 192 -21.13 0.55 -0.90
CA GLN A 192 -21.30 -0.54 -1.86
C GLN A 192 -20.58 -1.82 -1.38
N GLN A 193 -19.39 -1.69 -0.79
CA GLN A 193 -18.70 -2.85 -0.23
C GLN A 193 -19.46 -3.46 0.95
N VAL A 194 -19.96 -2.66 1.89
CA VAL A 194 -20.76 -3.16 3.03
C VAL A 194 -22.02 -3.86 2.50
N ARG A 195 -22.83 -3.16 1.70
CA ARG A 195 -24.11 -3.68 1.21
C ARG A 195 -24.00 -4.95 0.37
N SER A 196 -22.93 -5.10 -0.42
CA SER A 196 -22.80 -6.22 -1.36
C SER A 196 -22.30 -7.52 -0.74
N ARG A 197 -21.61 -7.48 0.41
CA ARG A 197 -20.88 -8.66 0.93
C ARG A 197 -20.66 -8.69 2.44
N HIS A 198 -21.25 -7.76 3.18
CA HIS A 198 -21.15 -7.72 4.64
C HIS A 198 -22.51 -7.69 5.34
N ILE A 199 -23.64 -7.89 4.65
CA ILE A 199 -24.95 -7.90 5.31
C ILE A 199 -25.41 -9.35 5.57
N ARG A 200 -25.35 -9.78 6.85
CA ARG A 200 -25.85 -11.09 7.31
C ARG A 200 -26.91 -10.87 8.37
N ASN A 201 -28.16 -11.20 8.08
CA ASN A 201 -29.28 -11.02 9.01
C ASN A 201 -29.42 -9.57 9.54
N GLY A 202 -29.07 -8.57 8.73
CA GLY A 202 -29.02 -7.15 9.11
C GLY A 202 -27.74 -6.72 9.82
N PHE A 203 -26.84 -7.64 10.18
CA PHE A 203 -25.53 -7.30 10.73
C PHE A 203 -24.56 -6.83 9.65
N ASN A 204 -23.68 -5.90 10.02
CA ASN A 204 -22.42 -5.65 9.31
C ASN A 204 -21.39 -6.71 9.72
N ALA A 205 -21.43 -7.84 9.01
CA ALA A 205 -20.73 -9.08 9.30
C ALA A 205 -19.33 -9.16 8.68
N SER A 206 -18.52 -10.03 9.27
CA SER A 206 -17.17 -10.33 8.76
C SER A 206 -17.23 -11.20 7.51
N LEU A 207 -16.50 -10.82 6.46
CA LEU A 207 -16.23 -11.67 5.30
C LEU A 207 -14.89 -12.37 5.52
N VAL A 208 -14.92 -13.69 5.66
CA VAL A 208 -13.74 -14.48 6.05
C VAL A 208 -13.35 -15.49 4.97
N ARG A 209 -12.18 -16.11 5.14
CA ARG A 209 -11.63 -17.18 4.27
C ARG A 209 -11.56 -16.84 2.77
N MET A 210 -11.44 -15.54 2.46
CA MET A 210 -11.05 -15.11 1.12
C MET A 210 -9.62 -15.57 0.81
N GLU A 211 -9.46 -16.25 -0.32
CA GLU A 211 -8.15 -16.66 -0.81
C GLU A 211 -7.58 -15.52 -1.65
N LYS A 212 -6.52 -14.87 -1.16
CA LYS A 212 -5.78 -13.83 -1.88
C LYS A 212 -6.67 -12.73 -2.50
N GLY A 213 -7.69 -12.30 -1.77
CA GLY A 213 -8.60 -11.26 -2.25
C GLY A 213 -9.71 -11.75 -3.19
N ASN A 214 -9.78 -13.04 -3.50
CA ASN A 214 -10.87 -13.60 -4.31
C ASN A 214 -12.18 -13.61 -3.51
N LEU A 215 -13.15 -12.80 -3.95
CA LEU A 215 -14.45 -12.68 -3.30
C LEU A 215 -15.31 -13.93 -3.45
N SER A 216 -15.07 -14.78 -4.46
CA SER A 216 -15.88 -15.98 -4.68
C SER A 216 -15.55 -17.13 -3.73
N THR A 217 -14.46 -17.03 -2.96
CA THR A 217 -14.05 -18.07 -2.00
C THR A 217 -14.39 -17.72 -0.56
N GLY A 218 -14.71 -16.44 -0.30
CA GLY A 218 -15.08 -15.99 1.02
C GLY A 218 -16.55 -16.26 1.34
N TYR A 219 -16.88 -16.23 2.62
CA TYR A 219 -18.26 -16.27 3.09
C TYR A 219 -18.43 -15.41 4.34
N MET A 220 -19.65 -14.96 4.57
CA MET A 220 -20.00 -14.19 5.77
C MET A 220 -19.99 -15.12 6.99
N SER A 221 -19.30 -14.72 8.05
CA SER A 221 -19.18 -15.47 9.30
C SER A 221 -19.87 -14.73 10.43
N ASP A 222 -20.26 -15.49 11.46
CA ASP A 222 -20.55 -14.89 12.77
C ASP A 222 -19.29 -14.24 13.35
N SER A 223 -19.52 -13.24 14.19
CA SER A 223 -18.50 -12.59 14.99
C SER A 223 -18.99 -12.41 16.41
N ASP A 224 -18.05 -12.48 17.35
CA ASP A 224 -18.26 -12.12 18.75
C ASP A 224 -18.52 -10.61 18.97
N ASN A 225 -18.46 -9.83 17.89
CA ASN A 225 -18.64 -8.38 17.85
C ASN A 225 -19.62 -7.96 16.73
N ASP A 226 -20.52 -8.85 16.27
CA ASP A 226 -21.51 -8.49 15.24
C ASP A 226 -22.34 -7.27 15.68
N GLY A 227 -22.73 -7.18 16.95
CA GLY A 227 -23.42 -6.01 17.50
C GLY A 227 -22.61 -4.72 17.41
N LEU A 228 -21.31 -4.78 17.75
CA LEU A 228 -20.40 -3.62 17.69
C LEU A 228 -20.25 -3.09 16.26
N TRP A 229 -19.89 -3.95 15.30
CA TRP A 229 -19.67 -3.53 13.91
C TRP A 229 -20.94 -3.00 13.26
N THR A 230 -22.09 -3.59 13.60
CA THR A 230 -23.41 -3.15 13.15
C THR A 230 -23.78 -1.80 13.75
N SER A 231 -23.45 -1.56 15.02
CA SER A 231 -23.69 -0.26 15.68
C SER A 231 -22.87 0.87 15.06
N LEU A 232 -21.60 0.62 14.72
CA LEU A 232 -20.78 1.61 14.00
C LEU A 232 -21.34 1.92 12.61
N TYR A 233 -21.88 0.90 11.93
CA TYR A 233 -22.54 1.09 10.65
C TYR A 233 -23.88 1.85 10.80
N LEU A 234 -24.72 1.50 11.77
CA LEU A 234 -25.94 2.23 12.12
C LEU A 234 -25.65 3.73 12.30
N ALA A 235 -24.68 4.07 13.15
CA ALA A 235 -24.30 5.46 13.40
C ALA A 235 -23.85 6.16 12.11
N SER A 236 -23.09 5.48 11.24
CA SER A 236 -22.70 6.03 9.94
C SER A 236 -23.90 6.37 9.06
N GLN A 237 -24.91 5.49 9.02
CA GLN A 237 -26.14 5.71 8.23
C GLN A 237 -27.01 6.80 8.86
N ALA A 238 -27.04 6.91 10.19
CA ALA A 238 -27.76 7.97 10.88
C ALA A 238 -27.14 9.34 10.58
N PHE A 239 -25.81 9.44 10.59
CA PHE A 239 -25.12 10.66 10.16
C PHE A 239 -25.35 10.97 8.68
N ARG A 240 -25.32 9.96 7.80
CA ARG A 240 -25.69 10.15 6.38
C ARG A 240 -27.12 10.69 6.27
N TYR A 241 -28.11 10.04 6.87
CA TYR A 241 -29.51 10.48 6.80
C TYR A 241 -29.72 11.88 7.38
N SER A 242 -29.13 12.20 8.52
CA SER A 242 -29.28 13.54 9.13
C SER A 242 -28.69 14.67 8.28
N THR A 243 -27.74 14.36 7.39
CA THR A 243 -27.08 15.35 6.52
C THR A 243 -27.65 15.38 5.11
N THR A 244 -28.16 14.26 4.59
CA THR A 244 -28.63 14.14 3.19
C THR A 244 -30.14 13.94 3.05
N ALA A 245 -30.83 13.50 4.12
CA ALA A 245 -32.23 13.05 4.12
C ALA A 245 -32.54 11.92 3.10
N GLU A 246 -31.53 11.15 2.70
CA GLU A 246 -31.69 10.07 1.73
C GLU A 246 -32.48 8.89 2.32
N PRO A 247 -33.61 8.46 1.73
CA PRO A 247 -34.43 7.38 2.27
C PRO A 247 -33.69 6.04 2.41
N GLU A 248 -32.71 5.78 1.54
CA GLU A 248 -31.87 4.58 1.62
C GLU A 248 -31.09 4.53 2.93
N ALA A 249 -30.50 5.64 3.37
CA ALA A 249 -29.76 5.71 4.62
C ALA A 249 -30.67 5.41 5.82
N LEU A 250 -31.90 5.93 5.81
CA LEU A 250 -32.88 5.62 6.85
C LEU A 250 -33.25 4.13 6.86
N ASN A 251 -33.45 3.51 5.69
CA ASN A 251 -33.74 2.07 5.62
C ASN A 251 -32.57 1.23 6.16
N ASN A 252 -31.33 1.60 5.84
CA ASN A 252 -30.15 0.92 6.37
C ASN A 252 -30.03 1.09 7.90
N CYS A 253 -30.41 2.26 8.45
CA CYS A 253 -30.53 2.44 9.90
C CYS A 253 -31.55 1.48 10.49
N ILE A 254 -32.75 1.40 9.91
CA ILE A 254 -33.82 0.54 10.43
C ILE A 254 -33.38 -0.93 10.41
N GLU A 255 -32.81 -1.41 9.30
CA GLU A 255 -32.31 -2.79 9.21
C GLU A 255 -31.24 -3.10 10.26
N SER A 256 -30.29 -2.18 10.47
CA SER A 256 -29.23 -2.35 11.46
C SER A 256 -29.78 -2.29 12.89
N LEU A 257 -30.77 -1.43 13.14
CA LEU A 257 -31.42 -1.29 14.44
C LEU A 257 -32.23 -2.56 14.77
N ASP A 258 -32.97 -3.09 13.81
CA ASP A 258 -33.74 -4.34 13.96
C ASP A 258 -32.81 -5.50 14.32
N ALA A 259 -31.62 -5.57 13.71
CA ALA A 259 -30.62 -6.59 14.04
C ALA A 259 -30.05 -6.42 15.46
N ILE A 260 -29.75 -5.18 15.88
CA ILE A 260 -29.27 -4.88 17.24
C ILE A 260 -30.36 -5.18 18.27
N GLU A 261 -31.60 -4.74 18.05
CA GLU A 261 -32.74 -5.05 18.92
C GLU A 261 -32.93 -6.57 19.02
N ARG A 262 -32.77 -7.29 17.91
CA ARG A 262 -32.89 -8.75 17.89
C ARG A 262 -31.88 -9.44 18.79
N LEU A 263 -30.66 -8.91 18.96
CA LEU A 263 -29.69 -9.44 19.93
C LEU A 263 -30.24 -9.44 21.36
N TYR A 264 -31.02 -8.41 21.73
CA TYR A 264 -31.64 -8.33 23.06
C TYR A 264 -32.90 -9.19 23.17
N THR A 265 -33.73 -9.22 22.13
CA THR A 265 -35.02 -9.94 22.21
C THR A 265 -34.88 -11.45 22.03
N ILE A 266 -33.81 -11.94 21.40
CA ILE A 266 -33.55 -13.37 21.26
C ILE A 266 -32.93 -13.98 22.53
N ASN A 267 -32.25 -13.16 23.34
CA ASN A 267 -31.67 -13.57 24.61
C ASN A 267 -32.77 -13.55 25.70
N PRO A 268 -33.03 -14.66 26.41
CA PRO A 268 -34.07 -14.71 27.44
C PRO A 268 -33.73 -13.91 28.71
N VAL A 269 -32.49 -13.42 28.86
CA VAL A 269 -32.06 -12.62 30.02
C VAL A 269 -32.24 -11.13 29.73
N PRO A 270 -33.19 -10.43 30.40
CA PRO A 270 -33.47 -9.03 30.12
C PRO A 270 -32.24 -8.12 30.27
N GLY A 271 -32.00 -7.28 29.27
CA GLY A 271 -30.89 -6.31 29.26
C GLY A 271 -29.53 -6.86 28.82
N PHE A 272 -29.43 -8.16 28.52
CA PHE A 272 -28.21 -8.78 28.02
C PHE A 272 -28.37 -9.13 26.53
N PRO A 273 -27.60 -8.52 25.61
CA PRO A 273 -27.64 -8.91 24.22
C PRO A 273 -26.92 -10.25 24.00
N ALA A 274 -27.39 -11.05 23.05
CA ALA A 274 -26.61 -12.12 22.45
C ALA A 274 -25.39 -11.54 21.70
N ARG A 275 -24.38 -12.37 21.39
CA ARG A 275 -23.27 -11.97 20.51
C ARG A 275 -23.66 -11.96 19.03
N SER A 276 -24.55 -12.87 18.66
CA SER A 276 -25.00 -13.05 17.29
C SER A 276 -26.25 -13.93 17.25
N PHE A 277 -26.91 -13.99 16.09
CA PHE A 277 -27.97 -14.95 15.81
C PHE A 277 -27.89 -15.47 14.37
N GLU A 278 -28.47 -16.65 14.16
CA GLU A 278 -28.49 -17.33 12.86
C GLU A 278 -29.70 -18.27 12.76
N ARG A 279 -30.02 -18.71 11.53
CA ARG A 279 -31.05 -19.71 11.25
C ARG A 279 -30.71 -21.07 11.86
N THR A 280 -31.73 -21.76 12.37
CA THR A 280 -31.62 -23.14 12.84
C THR A 280 -31.10 -24.06 11.72
N GLY A 281 -30.17 -24.96 12.07
CA GLY A 281 -29.55 -25.90 11.14
C GLY A 281 -28.10 -25.55 10.75
N HIS A 282 -27.63 -24.35 11.09
CA HIS A 282 -26.29 -23.89 10.75
C HIS A 282 -25.28 -23.92 11.91
N ILE A 283 -25.65 -24.41 13.10
CA ILE A 283 -24.77 -24.39 14.30
C ILE A 283 -23.38 -24.98 14.02
N ASP A 284 -23.31 -26.09 13.29
CA ASP A 284 -22.05 -26.80 13.01
C ASP A 284 -21.10 -26.02 12.07
N GLU A 285 -21.62 -24.99 11.39
CA GLU A 285 -20.88 -24.13 10.46
C GLU A 285 -20.39 -22.83 11.13
N LEU A 286 -20.85 -22.56 12.36
CA LEU A 286 -20.62 -21.32 13.10
C LEU A 286 -19.45 -21.46 14.08
N SER A 287 -18.83 -20.32 14.39
CA SER A 287 -17.72 -20.28 15.34
C SER A 287 -18.22 -20.56 16.76
N ASP A 288 -17.43 -21.32 17.52
CA ASP A 288 -17.76 -21.75 18.90
C ASP A 288 -19.16 -22.38 19.00
N SER A 289 -19.43 -23.39 18.15
CA SER A 289 -20.72 -24.10 18.05
C SER A 289 -21.33 -24.49 19.41
N GLU A 290 -20.50 -24.78 20.41
CA GLU A 290 -20.91 -25.14 21.78
C GLU A 290 -21.56 -23.98 22.56
N ARG A 291 -21.37 -22.74 22.11
CA ARG A 291 -21.93 -21.52 22.72
C ARG A 291 -23.30 -21.15 22.15
N TRP A 292 -23.72 -21.79 21.06
CA TRP A 292 -25.00 -21.51 20.41
C TRP A 292 -26.15 -22.20 21.13
N GLN A 293 -27.23 -21.46 21.34
CA GLN A 293 -28.43 -21.86 22.05
C GLN A 293 -29.62 -21.83 21.10
N LYS A 294 -30.60 -22.72 21.32
CA LYS A 294 -31.88 -22.65 20.60
C LYS A 294 -32.70 -21.47 21.12
N SER A 295 -33.34 -20.73 20.21
CA SER A 295 -34.35 -19.74 20.57
C SER A 295 -35.70 -20.44 20.86
N PRO A 296 -36.61 -19.83 21.64
CA PRO A 296 -38.01 -20.25 21.69
C PRO A 296 -38.68 -20.25 20.31
N ASP A 297 -38.24 -19.37 19.41
CA ASP A 297 -38.61 -19.41 18.01
C ASP A 297 -37.79 -20.51 17.29
N PRO A 298 -38.44 -21.56 16.75
CA PRO A 298 -37.74 -22.70 16.17
C PRO A 298 -36.91 -22.35 14.93
N GLU A 299 -37.14 -21.21 14.29
CA GLU A 299 -36.36 -20.80 13.12
C GLU A 299 -34.96 -20.25 13.47
N TRP A 300 -34.69 -19.97 14.74
CA TRP A 300 -33.50 -19.23 15.15
C TRP A 300 -32.67 -19.91 16.26
N VAL A 301 -31.36 -19.67 16.16
CA VAL A 301 -30.36 -19.96 17.19
C VAL A 301 -29.60 -18.67 17.51
N TRP A 302 -29.06 -18.57 18.72
CA TRP A 302 -28.32 -17.39 19.17
C TRP A 302 -27.05 -17.76 19.92
N LYS A 303 -26.01 -16.94 19.79
CA LYS A 303 -24.72 -17.17 20.44
C LYS A 303 -24.73 -16.52 21.83
N SER A 304 -24.53 -17.36 22.85
CA SER A 304 -24.55 -16.92 24.25
C SER A 304 -23.28 -16.15 24.66
N THR A 305 -23.30 -15.58 25.87
CA THR A 305 -22.35 -14.59 26.40
C THR A 305 -22.46 -13.23 25.68
N THR A 306 -21.69 -12.23 26.10
CA THR A 306 -21.67 -10.88 25.51
C THR A 306 -20.26 -10.34 25.60
N SER A 307 -19.78 -9.60 24.60
CA SER A 307 -18.51 -8.87 24.74
C SER A 307 -18.77 -7.50 25.38
N SER A 308 -17.91 -7.04 26.30
CA SER A 308 -18.04 -5.68 26.85
C SER A 308 -17.94 -4.61 25.76
N ASP A 309 -17.19 -4.90 24.69
CA ASP A 309 -17.00 -3.98 23.58
C ASP A 309 -18.29 -3.80 22.75
N GLU A 310 -19.20 -4.78 22.74
CA GLU A 310 -20.50 -4.65 22.09
C GLU A 310 -21.35 -3.57 22.74
N VAL A 311 -21.36 -3.52 24.08
CA VAL A 311 -22.13 -2.51 24.82
C VAL A 311 -21.63 -1.09 24.50
N ILE A 312 -20.32 -0.91 24.29
CA ILE A 312 -19.76 0.39 23.87
C ILE A 312 -20.32 0.80 22.51
N GLY A 313 -20.38 -0.13 21.56
CA GLY A 313 -20.99 0.10 20.25
C GLY A 313 -22.46 0.48 20.36
N HIS A 314 -23.23 -0.29 21.13
CA HIS A 314 -24.69 -0.11 21.27
C HIS A 314 -25.04 1.22 21.94
N ILE A 315 -24.21 1.72 22.86
CA ILE A 315 -24.42 3.03 23.51
C ILE A 315 -24.07 4.19 22.56
N PHE A 316 -23.08 3.99 21.68
CA PHE A 316 -22.65 5.03 20.75
C PHE A 316 -23.68 5.32 19.66
N ALA A 317 -24.32 4.28 19.16
CA ALA A 317 -25.22 4.32 18.02
C ALA A 317 -26.64 4.75 18.40
#